data_AF-A0A089KY89-F1
#
_entry.id   AF-A0A089KY89-F1
#
_cell.length_a   1.000
_cell.length_b   1.000
_cell.length_c   1.000
_cell.angle_alpha   90.00
_cell.angle_beta   90.00
_cell.angle_gamma   90.00
#
_symmetry.space_group_name_H-M   'P 1'
#
loop_
_entity.id
_entity.type
_entity.pdbx_description
1 polymer ?
#
loop_
_entity_poly.entity_id
_entity_poly.type
_entity_poly.pdbx_seq_one_letter_code
_entity_poly.pdbx_strand_id
1 'polypeptide(L)'
;MKVKILFILLSVSLVINAVLFYGLTKYELVEKGSANRIVDSLELPASESVLEEENTYSSNAANGMVDMNLETESPDNGYIYYLTDDKIIQAIDEGAKDTAYYGEDFMLPIPLLINNDRMFENMGVFIETPYSNVALYSSNQYAKYNNRASIDDVMSLITYNYITFSAYVMEGTANMLDTELIQDGTVIKSYKTDNNAIGDVKTIRFSVDAIDFREPAVLRIFEKSNPANYTEFQISFEDYVK
;
A
#
# COMPACT_ATOMS: atom_id res chain seq x y z
N MET A 1 29.63 -28.37 -22.06
CA MET A 1 29.39 -27.08 -21.35
C MET A 1 27.93 -26.58 -21.43
N LYS A 2 26.93 -27.41 -21.75
CA LYS A 2 25.52 -26.97 -21.92
C LYS A 2 24.54 -27.43 -20.82
N VAL A 3 24.97 -28.31 -19.91
CA VAL A 3 24.07 -28.92 -18.89
C VAL A 3 24.03 -28.11 -17.58
N LYS A 4 25.06 -27.30 -17.29
CA LYS A 4 25.12 -26.50 -16.05
C LYS A 4 24.23 -25.26 -16.05
N ILE A 5 23.89 -24.73 -17.23
CA ILE A 5 23.04 -23.53 -17.36
C ILE A 5 21.57 -23.86 -17.08
N LEU A 6 21.13 -25.07 -17.42
CA LEU A 6 19.74 -25.50 -17.22
C LEU A 6 19.37 -25.65 -15.73
N PHE A 7 20.33 -26.05 -14.89
CA PHE A 7 20.11 -26.20 -13.44
C PHE A 7 19.96 -24.86 -12.71
N ILE A 8 20.66 -23.81 -13.15
CA ILE A 8 20.59 -22.48 -12.53
C ILE A 8 19.24 -21.83 -12.84
N LEU A 9 18.74 -21.97 -14.07
CA LEU A 9 17.40 -21.49 -14.47
C LEU A 9 16.26 -22.19 -13.71
N LEU A 10 16.39 -23.49 -13.42
CA LEU A 10 15.38 -24.21 -12.64
C LEU A 10 15.33 -23.79 -11.17
N SER A 11 16.49 -23.48 -10.56
CA SER A 11 16.53 -23.03 -9.16
C SER A 11 15.98 -21.62 -8.96
N VAL A 12 16.15 -20.72 -9.93
CA VAL A 12 15.61 -19.35 -9.84
C VAL A 12 14.07 -19.36 -9.96
N SER A 13 13.51 -20.22 -10.80
CA SER A 13 12.05 -20.37 -10.95
C SER A 13 11.34 -20.92 -9.70
N LEU A 14 12.03 -21.74 -8.90
CA LEU A 14 11.49 -22.29 -7.65
C LEU A 14 11.50 -21.27 -6.50
N VAL A 15 12.51 -20.39 -6.43
CA VAL A 15 12.58 -19.34 -5.40
C VAL A 15 11.51 -18.27 -5.63
N ILE A 16 11.24 -17.91 -6.90
CA ILE A 16 10.19 -16.94 -7.24
C ILE A 16 8.80 -17.46 -6.84
N ASN A 17 8.53 -18.75 -7.04
CA ASN A 17 7.26 -19.35 -6.61
C ASN A 17 7.10 -19.41 -5.08
N ALA A 18 8.18 -19.65 -4.32
CA ALA A 18 8.11 -19.70 -2.86
C ALA A 18 7.82 -18.32 -2.24
N VAL A 19 8.36 -17.24 -2.81
CA VAL A 19 8.11 -15.86 -2.36
C VAL A 19 6.66 -15.43 -2.67
N LEU A 20 6.12 -15.79 -3.84
CA LEU A 20 4.74 -15.52 -4.22
C LEU A 20 3.71 -16.24 -3.32
N PHE A 21 3.96 -17.51 -2.96
CA PHE A 21 3.05 -18.25 -2.08
C PHE A 21 3.09 -17.80 -0.61
N TYR A 22 4.25 -17.35 -0.10
CA TYR A 22 4.34 -16.85 1.26
C TYR A 22 3.69 -15.46 1.44
N GLY A 23 3.73 -14.60 0.41
CA GLY A 23 3.08 -13.29 0.44
C GLY A 23 1.54 -13.34 0.48
N LEU A 24 0.93 -14.36 -0.13
CA LEU A 24 -0.54 -14.45 -0.25
C LEU A 24 -1.26 -15.01 0.99
N THR A 25 -0.56 -15.72 1.87
CA THR A 25 -1.17 -16.38 3.05
C THR A 25 -1.40 -15.46 4.25
N LYS A 26 -0.79 -14.27 4.29
CA LYS A 26 -0.90 -13.36 5.45
C LYS A 26 -2.04 -12.34 5.39
N TYR A 27 -2.84 -12.34 4.33
CA TYR A 27 -4.10 -11.57 4.27
C TYR A 27 -5.25 -12.23 5.07
N GLU A 28 -5.03 -13.39 5.67
CA GLU A 28 -5.90 -13.89 6.75
C GLU A 28 -5.41 -13.33 8.09
N LEU A 29 -6.14 -12.34 8.62
CA LEU A 29 -6.52 -12.19 10.05
C LEU A 29 -6.99 -10.77 10.41
N VAL A 30 -7.81 -10.12 9.59
CA VAL A 30 -8.68 -9.02 10.09
C VAL A 30 -10.03 -9.10 9.39
N GLU A 31 -10.90 -10.00 9.85
CA GLU A 31 -12.35 -9.78 9.99
C GLU A 31 -13.07 -11.11 10.27
N LYS A 32 -13.35 -11.37 11.54
CA LYS A 32 -14.54 -12.12 11.95
C LYS A 32 -15.16 -11.45 13.17
N GLY A 33 -15.79 -10.30 12.94
CA GLY A 33 -16.86 -9.82 13.82
C GLY A 33 -18.15 -10.59 13.51
N SER A 34 -18.27 -11.82 14.00
CA SER A 34 -19.52 -12.57 13.90
C SER A 34 -20.47 -12.09 14.98
N ALA A 35 -21.46 -11.29 14.59
CA ALA A 35 -22.66 -11.08 15.37
C ALA A 35 -23.33 -12.42 15.69
N ASN A 36 -23.68 -12.65 16.95
CA ASN A 36 -24.70 -13.63 17.31
C ASN A 36 -25.56 -13.05 18.44
N ARG A 37 -26.82 -12.78 18.11
CA ARG A 37 -27.90 -12.52 19.08
C ARG A 37 -28.35 -13.84 19.67
N ILE A 38 -28.30 -13.99 20.99
CA ILE A 38 -29.28 -14.78 21.74
C ILE A 38 -29.73 -13.95 22.94
N VAL A 39 -31.05 -13.77 23.00
CA VAL A 39 -31.80 -13.14 24.09
C VAL A 39 -31.93 -14.16 25.21
N ASP A 40 -31.55 -13.81 26.44
CA ASP A 40 -32.36 -14.20 27.59
C ASP A 40 -32.26 -13.20 28.74
N SER A 41 -33.43 -12.97 29.30
CA SER A 41 -33.88 -11.99 30.28
C SER A 41 -33.22 -12.07 31.66
N LEU A 42 -33.00 -10.91 32.29
CA LEU A 42 -33.25 -10.70 33.72
C LEU A 42 -33.37 -9.20 34.04
N GLU A 43 -34.60 -8.83 34.38
CA GLU A 43 -35.12 -7.55 34.87
C GLU A 43 -34.68 -7.28 36.33
N LEU A 44 -34.09 -6.12 36.68
CA LEU A 44 -34.66 -4.95 37.42
C LEU A 44 -33.62 -4.48 38.49
N PRO A 45 -33.73 -3.31 39.16
CA PRO A 45 -34.22 -1.98 38.74
C PRO A 45 -33.20 -0.85 39.06
N ALA A 46 -33.61 0.39 38.74
CA ALA A 46 -32.88 1.66 38.86
C ALA A 46 -32.32 2.03 40.26
N SER A 47 -31.22 2.79 40.26
CA SER A 47 -30.74 3.58 41.40
C SER A 47 -29.83 4.72 40.92
N GLU A 48 -29.87 5.82 41.67
CA GLU A 48 -29.51 7.20 41.36
C GLU A 48 -28.00 7.54 41.24
N SER A 49 -27.78 8.67 40.56
CA SER A 49 -26.66 9.65 40.60
C SER A 49 -25.47 9.43 41.54
N VAL A 50 -24.25 9.61 41.02
CA VAL A 50 -23.18 10.46 41.60
C VAL A 50 -22.25 10.95 40.47
N LEU A 51 -22.10 12.27 40.35
CA LEU A 51 -20.96 12.93 39.70
C LEU A 51 -19.87 13.10 40.77
N GLU A 52 -18.62 12.72 40.47
CA GLU A 52 -17.43 13.35 41.07
C GLU A 52 -16.16 13.02 40.25
N GLU A 53 -15.23 13.97 40.30
CA GLU A 53 -14.15 14.30 39.37
C GLU A 53 -12.84 13.50 39.52
N GLU A 54 -12.01 13.63 38.47
CA GLU A 54 -10.53 13.62 38.41
C GLU A 54 -9.72 12.55 39.17
N ASN A 55 -8.93 11.78 38.40
CA ASN A 55 -7.48 11.93 38.52
C ASN A 55 -6.72 11.50 37.27
N THR A 56 -5.94 12.46 36.80
CA THR A 56 -4.96 12.48 35.73
C THR A 56 -3.80 11.52 36.00
N TYR A 57 -3.47 10.66 35.03
CA TYR A 57 -2.09 10.28 34.77
C TYR A 57 -1.80 10.44 33.28
N SER A 58 -1.14 11.56 32.99
CA SER A 58 -0.44 11.84 31.75
C SER A 58 0.68 10.83 31.55
N SER A 59 0.73 10.21 30.37
CA SER A 59 1.99 9.78 29.77
C SER A 59 2.02 10.27 28.32
N ASN A 60 2.55 11.47 28.16
CA ASN A 60 2.97 12.01 26.88
C ASN A 60 4.15 11.19 26.36
N ALA A 61 3.96 10.44 25.27
CA ALA A 61 5.01 10.15 24.30
C ALA A 61 4.54 10.73 22.97
N ALA A 62 5.10 11.88 22.63
CA ALA A 62 4.77 12.66 21.46
C ALA A 62 5.07 11.88 20.17
N ASN A 63 4.04 11.69 19.35
CA ASN A 63 4.14 11.69 17.91
C ASN A 63 2.92 12.48 17.40
N GLY A 64 3.05 13.80 17.42
CA GLY A 64 2.09 14.70 16.78
C GLY A 64 2.24 14.58 15.27
N MET A 65 1.58 13.60 14.66
CA MET A 65 1.11 13.71 13.29
C MET A 65 -0.35 14.14 13.38
N VAL A 66 -0.61 15.36 12.94
CA VAL A 66 -1.96 15.88 12.77
C VAL A 66 -2.65 14.98 11.76
N ASP A 67 -3.60 14.17 12.22
CA ASP A 67 -4.51 13.42 11.38
C ASP A 67 -5.37 14.45 10.64
N MET A 68 -4.93 14.82 9.44
CA MET A 68 -5.65 15.78 8.62
C MET A 68 -6.86 15.04 8.07
N ASN A 69 -8.03 15.28 8.68
CA ASN A 69 -9.32 14.90 8.09
C ASN A 69 -9.44 15.62 6.74
N LEU A 70 -9.04 14.94 5.67
CA LEU A 70 -9.30 15.36 4.30
C LEU A 70 -10.81 15.29 4.10
N GLU A 71 -11.45 16.46 4.01
CA GLU A 71 -12.85 16.60 3.68
C GLU A 71 -13.14 15.82 2.39
N THR A 72 -14.16 14.96 2.45
CA THR A 72 -14.58 14.06 1.37
C THR A 72 -15.39 14.82 0.32
N GLU A 73 -14.81 15.81 -0.35
CA GLU A 73 -15.39 16.38 -1.57
C GLU A 73 -14.27 16.79 -2.54
N SER A 74 -13.96 15.94 -3.50
CA SER A 74 -13.67 16.46 -4.84
C SER A 74 -14.15 15.48 -5.92
N PRO A 75 -15.07 15.90 -6.80
CA PRO A 75 -15.41 15.19 -8.02
C PRO A 75 -14.37 15.57 -9.11
N ASP A 76 -13.08 15.40 -8.83
CA ASP A 76 -12.06 15.89 -9.76
C ASP A 76 -11.82 14.89 -10.88
N ASN A 77 -12.49 15.15 -12.00
CA ASN A 77 -12.11 14.66 -13.33
C ASN A 77 -10.67 15.08 -13.73
N GLY A 78 -9.98 15.86 -12.89
CA GLY A 78 -8.62 16.35 -13.10
C GLY A 78 -7.51 15.46 -12.54
N TYR A 79 -7.81 14.46 -11.70
CA TYR A 79 -6.79 13.53 -11.23
C TYR A 79 -6.38 12.56 -12.34
N ILE A 80 -5.08 12.43 -12.59
CA ILE A 80 -4.54 11.67 -13.73
C ILE A 80 -4.93 10.18 -13.71
N TYR A 81 -5.18 9.62 -12.51
CA TYR A 81 -5.59 8.20 -12.35
C TYR A 81 -7.07 8.04 -12.02
N TYR A 82 -7.90 9.04 -12.30
CA TYR A 82 -9.35 8.93 -12.16
C TYR A 82 -9.91 7.81 -13.03
N LEU A 83 -10.85 7.02 -12.49
CA LEU A 83 -11.49 5.93 -13.24
C LEU A 83 -12.95 6.24 -13.53
N THR A 84 -13.33 6.05 -14.79
CA THR A 84 -14.73 5.89 -15.21
C THR A 84 -15.22 4.46 -14.95
N ASP A 85 -16.53 4.22 -14.87
CA ASP A 85 -17.11 2.88 -14.72
C ASP A 85 -16.54 1.86 -15.73
N ASP A 86 -16.38 2.25 -17.00
CA ASP A 86 -15.80 1.38 -18.02
C ASP A 86 -14.36 0.94 -17.69
N LYS A 87 -13.57 1.83 -17.07
CA LYS A 87 -12.20 1.55 -16.63
C LYS A 87 -12.17 0.70 -15.37
N ILE A 88 -13.14 0.89 -14.47
CA ILE A 88 -13.33 0.01 -13.31
C ILE A 88 -13.66 -1.42 -13.79
N ILE A 89 -14.60 -1.57 -14.73
CA ILE A 89 -14.94 -2.85 -15.33
C ILE A 89 -13.72 -3.46 -16.03
N GLN A 90 -12.96 -2.66 -16.78
CA GLN A 90 -11.73 -3.13 -17.41
C GLN A 90 -10.73 -3.68 -16.38
N ALA A 91 -10.47 -2.95 -15.30
CA ALA A 91 -9.55 -3.38 -14.24
C ALA A 91 -10.03 -4.66 -13.54
N ILE A 92 -11.34 -4.77 -13.27
CA ILE A 92 -11.95 -6.00 -12.73
C ILE A 92 -11.68 -7.19 -13.65
N ASP A 93 -11.89 -7.00 -14.95
CA ASP A 93 -11.79 -8.04 -15.95
C ASP A 93 -10.36 -8.49 -16.20
N GLU A 94 -9.42 -7.56 -16.21
CA GLU A 94 -8.00 -7.86 -16.33
C GLU A 94 -7.50 -8.56 -15.08
N GLY A 95 -7.83 -8.06 -13.88
CA GLY A 95 -7.48 -8.70 -12.62
C GLY A 95 -8.01 -10.13 -12.52
N ALA A 96 -9.29 -10.36 -12.87
CA ALA A 96 -9.89 -11.70 -12.82
C ALA A 96 -9.30 -12.69 -13.85
N LYS A 97 -8.70 -12.20 -14.94
CA LYS A 97 -8.03 -13.06 -15.94
C LYS A 97 -6.68 -13.56 -15.47
N ASP A 98 -5.98 -12.79 -14.66
CA ASP A 98 -4.69 -13.16 -14.11
C ASP A 98 -4.77 -13.32 -12.59
N THR A 99 -4.98 -14.55 -12.14
CA THR A 99 -5.04 -14.91 -10.71
C THR A 99 -3.73 -14.74 -9.95
N ALA A 100 -2.62 -14.45 -10.65
CA ALA A 100 -1.32 -14.19 -10.07
C ALA A 100 -0.90 -12.73 -10.21
N TYR A 101 -1.77 -11.85 -10.72
CA TYR A 101 -1.49 -10.43 -10.88
C TYR A 101 -1.10 -9.79 -9.55
N TYR A 102 0.04 -9.09 -9.55
CA TYR A 102 0.58 -8.45 -8.36
C TYR A 102 0.92 -6.96 -8.59
N GLY A 103 0.48 -6.39 -9.72
CA GLY A 103 0.70 -4.98 -10.02
C GLY A 103 2.05 -4.69 -10.68
N GLU A 104 2.63 -5.66 -11.37
CA GLU A 104 3.94 -5.55 -12.04
C GLU A 104 4.04 -4.37 -13.00
N ASP A 105 2.95 -4.02 -13.68
CA ASP A 105 2.84 -2.85 -14.57
C ASP A 105 3.00 -1.51 -13.82
N PHE A 106 2.84 -1.52 -12.50
CA PHE A 106 2.91 -0.37 -11.61
C PHE A 106 4.16 -0.40 -10.72
N MET A 107 5.10 -1.30 -11.01
CA MET A 107 6.40 -1.33 -10.34
C MET A 107 7.28 -0.19 -10.88
N LEU A 108 7.80 0.65 -9.98
CA LEU A 108 8.76 1.67 -10.33
C LEU A 108 10.06 1.04 -10.87
N PRO A 109 10.70 1.63 -11.91
CA PRO A 109 11.95 1.13 -12.44
C PRO A 109 13.00 0.96 -11.36
N ILE A 110 13.62 -0.23 -11.32
CA ILE A 110 14.67 -0.53 -10.34
C ILE A 110 15.83 0.46 -10.56
N PRO A 111 16.22 1.22 -9.53
CA PRO A 111 17.31 2.17 -9.67
C PRO A 111 18.61 1.47 -10.05
N LEU A 112 19.40 2.15 -10.87
CA LEU A 112 20.82 1.85 -10.99
C LEU A 112 21.44 2.07 -9.60
N LEU A 113 21.72 0.99 -8.87
CA LEU A 113 22.31 1.02 -7.53
C LEU A 113 23.55 1.93 -7.52
N ILE A 114 23.42 3.10 -6.89
CA ILE A 114 24.52 4.05 -6.72
C ILE A 114 25.47 3.54 -5.63
N ASN A 115 24.97 2.73 -4.69
CA ASN A 115 25.72 2.15 -3.59
C ASN A 115 25.44 0.65 -3.45
N ASN A 116 26.48 -0.15 -3.17
CA ASN A 116 26.41 -1.61 -2.93
C ASN A 116 25.78 -1.96 -1.56
N ASP A 117 24.83 -1.16 -1.07
CA ASP A 117 24.19 -1.42 0.22
C ASP A 117 23.12 -2.51 0.06
N ARG A 118 23.25 -3.57 0.86
CA ARG A 118 22.33 -4.71 0.87
C ARG A 118 20.94 -4.33 1.37
N MET A 119 20.80 -3.22 2.09
CA MET A 119 19.51 -2.76 2.63
C MET A 119 18.48 -2.49 1.54
N PHE A 120 18.93 -2.00 0.37
CA PHE A 120 18.07 -1.68 -0.77
C PHE A 120 18.10 -2.77 -1.85
N GLU A 121 18.87 -3.83 -1.63
CA GLU A 121 19.00 -4.95 -2.55
C GLU A 121 17.66 -5.70 -2.63
N ASN A 122 17.15 -5.88 -3.85
CA ASN A 122 15.84 -6.50 -4.12
C ASN A 122 14.61 -5.71 -3.62
N MET A 123 14.76 -4.42 -3.31
CA MET A 123 13.62 -3.56 -3.00
C MET A 123 12.73 -3.42 -4.25
N GLY A 124 11.44 -3.73 -4.10
CA GLY A 124 10.42 -3.44 -5.11
C GLY A 124 9.53 -2.31 -4.63
N VAL A 125 9.35 -1.27 -5.45
CA VAL A 125 8.46 -0.15 -5.12
C VAL A 125 7.35 -0.08 -6.14
N PHE A 126 6.11 0.04 -5.68
CA PHE A 126 4.92 0.10 -6.51
C PHE A 126 4.19 1.41 -6.28
N ILE A 127 3.68 2.00 -7.36
CA ILE A 127 2.71 3.09 -7.29
C ILE A 127 1.30 2.49 -7.29
N GLU A 128 0.56 2.69 -6.22
CA GLU A 128 -0.79 2.14 -6.06
C GLU A 128 -1.81 3.12 -6.63
N THR A 129 -2.15 2.93 -7.90
CA THR A 129 -3.22 3.67 -8.57
C THR A 129 -4.59 3.04 -8.26
N PRO A 130 -5.69 3.79 -8.41
CA PRO A 130 -7.03 3.20 -8.39
C PRO A 130 -7.16 1.97 -9.30
N TYR A 131 -6.59 2.01 -10.51
CA TYR A 131 -6.63 0.89 -11.45
C TYR A 131 -5.92 -0.35 -10.88
N SER A 132 -4.71 -0.19 -10.37
CA SER A 132 -3.93 -1.30 -9.81
C SER A 132 -4.63 -1.93 -8.62
N ASN A 133 -5.27 -1.13 -7.77
CA ASN A 133 -5.98 -1.61 -6.58
C ASN A 133 -7.21 -2.44 -6.96
N VAL A 134 -8.00 -1.97 -7.94
CA VAL A 134 -9.18 -2.69 -8.45
C VAL A 134 -8.75 -4.02 -9.10
N ALA A 135 -7.72 -4.01 -9.94
CA ALA A 135 -7.22 -5.20 -10.61
C ALA A 135 -6.64 -6.22 -9.61
N LEU A 136 -5.84 -5.77 -8.64
CA LEU A 136 -5.26 -6.63 -7.60
C LEU A 136 -6.33 -7.26 -6.72
N TYR A 137 -7.34 -6.49 -6.31
CA TYR A 137 -8.47 -7.03 -5.54
C TYR A 137 -9.22 -8.09 -6.35
N SER A 138 -9.53 -7.80 -7.62
CA SER A 138 -10.28 -8.71 -8.49
C SER A 138 -9.53 -10.01 -8.77
N SER A 139 -8.21 -9.92 -8.97
CA SER A 139 -7.33 -11.09 -9.06
C SER A 139 -7.40 -11.95 -7.80
N ASN A 140 -7.28 -11.33 -6.62
CA ASN A 140 -7.37 -12.04 -5.34
C ASN A 140 -8.74 -12.69 -5.11
N GLN A 141 -9.83 -11.99 -5.44
CA GLN A 141 -11.19 -12.52 -5.32
C GLN A 141 -11.38 -13.74 -6.21
N TYR A 142 -10.91 -13.67 -7.44
CA TYR A 142 -11.03 -14.78 -8.38
C TYR A 142 -10.13 -15.96 -7.98
N ALA A 143 -8.88 -15.70 -7.59
CA ALA A 143 -7.95 -16.73 -7.15
C ALA A 143 -8.44 -17.48 -5.90
N LYS A 144 -9.00 -16.77 -4.91
CA LYS A 144 -9.40 -17.35 -3.62
C LYS A 144 -10.81 -17.95 -3.64
N TYR A 145 -11.75 -17.31 -4.34
CA TYR A 145 -13.17 -17.63 -4.24
C TYR A 145 -13.80 -18.02 -5.58
N ASN A 146 -13.05 -17.96 -6.69
CA ASN A 146 -13.58 -18.12 -8.05
C ASN A 146 -14.77 -17.18 -8.30
N ASN A 147 -14.70 -15.98 -7.73
CA ASN A 147 -15.73 -14.96 -7.81
C ASN A 147 -15.17 -13.72 -8.54
N ARG A 148 -15.99 -13.13 -9.42
CA ARG A 148 -15.66 -11.86 -10.06
C ARG A 148 -16.18 -10.72 -9.19
N ALA A 149 -15.33 -9.76 -8.90
CA ALA A 149 -15.73 -8.57 -8.17
C ALA A 149 -16.77 -7.77 -8.98
N SER A 150 -17.68 -7.12 -8.27
CA SER A 150 -18.58 -6.11 -8.82
C SER A 150 -17.98 -4.70 -8.64
N ILE A 151 -18.57 -3.71 -9.31
CA ILE A 151 -18.20 -2.30 -9.08
C ILE A 151 -18.38 -1.95 -7.59
N ASP A 152 -19.52 -2.33 -7.00
CA ASP A 152 -19.82 -2.04 -5.60
C ASP A 152 -18.77 -2.60 -4.63
N ASP A 153 -18.20 -3.78 -4.92
CA ASP A 153 -17.15 -4.39 -4.10
C ASP A 153 -15.86 -3.56 -4.09
N VAL A 154 -15.54 -2.92 -5.22
CA VAL A 154 -14.25 -2.25 -5.42
C VAL A 154 -14.30 -0.75 -5.19
N MET A 155 -15.48 -0.13 -5.13
CA MET A 155 -15.61 1.32 -4.90
C MET A 155 -14.92 1.79 -3.62
N SER A 156 -14.92 0.96 -2.57
CA SER A 156 -14.25 1.27 -1.30
C SER A 156 -12.72 1.33 -1.39
N LEU A 157 -12.14 0.76 -2.45
CA LEU A 157 -10.69 0.72 -2.69
C LEU A 157 -10.19 1.95 -3.49
N ILE A 158 -11.12 2.70 -4.07
CA ILE A 158 -10.83 3.84 -4.92
C ILE A 158 -10.77 5.10 -4.06
N THR A 159 -9.65 5.80 -4.14
CA THR A 159 -9.42 7.08 -3.47
C THR A 159 -8.71 8.03 -4.42
N TYR A 160 -9.11 9.30 -4.38
CA TYR A 160 -8.57 10.35 -5.24
C TYR A 160 -7.90 11.48 -4.47
N ASN A 161 -7.83 11.36 -3.14
CA ASN A 161 -7.27 12.40 -2.27
C ASN A 161 -5.76 12.21 -2.02
N TYR A 162 -5.27 10.99 -2.26
CA TYR A 162 -3.88 10.63 -2.07
C TYR A 162 -3.43 9.58 -3.07
N ILE A 163 -2.11 9.55 -3.28
CA ILE A 163 -1.42 8.47 -3.97
C ILE A 163 -0.56 7.70 -2.99
N THR A 164 -0.58 6.38 -3.12
CA THR A 164 0.16 5.47 -2.24
C THR A 164 1.35 4.88 -2.99
N PHE A 165 2.47 4.76 -2.29
CA PHE A 165 3.61 3.97 -2.71
C PHE A 165 3.86 2.86 -1.71
N SER A 166 4.05 1.64 -2.20
CA SER A 166 4.40 0.49 -1.36
C SER A 166 5.79 0.00 -1.69
N ALA A 167 6.68 0.10 -0.70
CA ALA A 167 8.05 -0.39 -0.78
C ALA A 167 8.16 -1.74 -0.06
N TYR A 168 8.40 -2.78 -0.83
CA TYR A 168 8.68 -4.13 -0.37
C TYR A 168 10.17 -4.25 -0.07
N VAL A 169 10.48 -4.63 1.16
CA VAL A 169 11.82 -4.67 1.74
C VAL A 169 12.03 -5.94 2.53
N MET A 170 13.26 -6.20 2.95
CA MET A 170 13.54 -7.30 3.87
C MET A 170 12.74 -7.14 5.18
N GLU A 171 12.29 -8.26 5.74
CA GLU A 171 11.59 -8.32 7.02
C GLU A 171 12.26 -7.48 8.12
N GLY A 172 11.45 -6.69 8.83
CA GLY A 172 11.88 -5.74 9.85
C GLY A 172 12.48 -4.42 9.36
N THR A 173 12.82 -4.31 8.07
CA THR A 173 13.59 -3.16 7.53
C THR A 173 12.74 -1.91 7.33
N ALA A 174 11.42 -2.05 7.11
CA ALA A 174 10.52 -0.92 6.88
C ALA A 174 10.55 0.13 8.01
N ASN A 175 10.78 -0.29 9.25
CA ASN A 175 10.88 0.61 10.41
C ASN A 175 12.14 1.49 10.39
N MET A 176 13.21 1.01 9.77
CA MET A 176 14.50 1.66 9.68
C MET A 176 14.57 2.69 8.54
N LEU A 177 13.59 2.66 7.63
CA LEU A 177 13.53 3.50 6.45
C LEU A 177 12.63 4.71 6.65
N ASP A 178 12.97 5.79 5.98
CA ASP A 178 12.15 6.97 5.77
C ASP A 178 12.14 7.35 4.29
N THR A 179 11.21 8.23 3.90
CA THR A 179 10.95 8.53 2.49
C THR A 179 10.59 9.97 2.24
N GLU A 180 11.01 10.48 1.09
CA GLU A 180 10.68 11.82 0.61
C GLU A 180 10.36 11.75 -0.89
N LEU A 181 9.30 12.43 -1.31
CA LEU A 181 9.02 12.66 -2.72
C LEU A 181 9.62 14.02 -3.10
N ILE A 182 10.40 14.07 -4.18
CA ILE A 182 11.11 15.28 -4.61
C ILE A 182 10.61 15.64 -6.00
N GLN A 183 10.16 16.88 -6.17
CA GLN A 183 9.67 17.41 -7.44
C GLN A 183 10.20 18.83 -7.65
N ASP A 184 10.86 19.09 -8.78
CA ASP A 184 11.54 20.36 -9.07
C ASP A 184 12.42 20.88 -7.91
N GLY A 185 13.20 19.97 -7.31
CA GLY A 185 14.06 20.27 -6.16
C GLY A 185 13.33 20.53 -4.83
N THR A 186 12.01 20.45 -4.81
CA THR A 186 11.18 20.63 -3.61
C THR A 186 10.82 19.28 -3.00
N VAL A 187 10.98 19.16 -1.67
CA VAL A 187 10.56 17.97 -0.92
C VAL A 187 9.07 18.07 -0.57
N ILE A 188 8.29 17.14 -1.09
CA ILE A 188 6.90 16.90 -0.74
C ILE A 188 6.87 15.87 0.40
N LYS A 189 6.31 16.25 1.54
CA LYS A 189 6.21 15.35 2.71
C LYS A 189 5.01 14.41 2.56
N SER A 190 5.20 13.15 2.93
CA SER A 190 4.08 12.23 3.11
C SER A 190 3.20 12.72 4.25
N TYR A 191 1.88 12.68 4.08
CA TYR A 191 0.98 12.98 5.20
C TYR A 191 0.78 11.74 6.10
N LYS A 192 1.00 10.53 5.57
CA LYS A 192 0.93 9.28 6.34
C LYS A 192 1.96 8.27 5.85
N THR A 193 2.61 7.59 6.78
CA THR A 193 3.46 6.44 6.51
C THR A 193 3.14 5.33 7.50
N ASP A 194 2.90 4.14 7.00
CA ASP A 194 2.62 2.94 7.79
C ASP A 194 3.64 1.84 7.44
N ASN A 195 3.81 0.89 8.35
CA ASN A 195 4.50 -0.36 8.08
C ASN A 195 3.54 -1.50 8.38
N ASN A 196 3.61 -2.59 7.62
CA ASN A 196 2.86 -3.77 8.00
C ASN A 196 3.45 -4.43 9.26
N ALA A 197 2.74 -5.41 9.81
CA ALA A 197 3.09 -6.02 11.11
C ALA A 197 4.49 -6.64 11.15
N ILE A 198 5.00 -7.13 10.01
CA ILE A 198 6.30 -7.80 9.89
C ILE A 198 7.41 -6.80 9.54
N GLY A 199 7.03 -5.61 9.06
CA GLY A 199 7.97 -4.59 8.61
C GLY A 199 8.71 -4.96 7.32
N ASP A 200 8.14 -5.82 6.48
CA ASP A 200 8.60 -6.10 5.11
C ASP A 200 7.89 -5.22 4.07
N VAL A 201 6.88 -4.43 4.47
CA VAL A 201 6.23 -3.43 3.63
C VAL A 201 6.20 -2.09 4.34
N LYS A 202 6.67 -1.05 3.65
CA LYS A 202 6.44 0.36 3.99
C LYS A 202 5.42 0.95 3.01
N THR A 203 4.33 1.49 3.53
CA THR A 203 3.28 2.17 2.77
C THR A 203 3.37 3.67 3.02
N ILE A 204 3.48 4.46 1.96
CA ILE A 204 3.70 5.91 2.02
C ILE A 204 2.58 6.60 1.26
N ARG A 205 1.95 7.61 1.86
CA ARG A 205 0.86 8.35 1.22
C ARG A 205 1.18 9.82 1.09
N PHE A 206 1.02 10.33 -0.12
CA PHE A 206 1.15 11.75 -0.46
C PHE A 206 -0.20 12.28 -0.90
N SER A 207 -0.54 13.50 -0.48
CA SER A 207 -1.76 14.16 -0.95
C SER A 207 -1.64 14.45 -2.45
N VAL A 208 -2.70 14.20 -3.20
CA VAL A 208 -2.78 14.49 -4.64
C VAL A 208 -2.56 15.98 -4.90
N ASP A 209 -3.11 16.85 -4.06
CA ASP A 209 -3.00 18.31 -4.20
C ASP A 209 -1.58 18.85 -4.01
N ALA A 210 -0.68 18.05 -3.44
CA ALA A 210 0.71 18.42 -3.22
C ALA A 210 1.63 18.04 -4.39
N ILE A 211 1.13 17.33 -5.41
CA ILE A 211 1.91 16.77 -6.52
C ILE A 211 1.46 17.41 -7.84
N ASP A 212 2.40 17.89 -8.65
CA ASP A 212 2.11 18.24 -10.04
C ASP A 212 2.31 17.02 -10.95
N PHE A 213 1.24 16.29 -11.26
CA PHE A 213 1.34 15.04 -12.06
C PHE A 213 1.86 15.22 -13.49
N ARG A 214 2.04 16.46 -13.97
CA ARG A 214 2.60 16.76 -15.29
C ARG A 214 4.12 16.76 -15.29
N GLU A 215 4.74 16.89 -14.12
CA GLU A 215 6.19 16.97 -13.98
C GLU A 215 6.72 15.66 -13.36
N PRO A 216 7.93 15.20 -13.74
CA PRO A 216 8.54 14.02 -13.15
C PRO A 216 8.86 14.26 -11.67
N ALA A 217 8.92 13.16 -10.91
CA ALA A 217 9.29 13.18 -9.50
C ALA A 217 10.32 12.11 -9.17
N VAL A 218 10.97 12.26 -8.01
CA VAL A 218 11.91 11.28 -7.47
C VAL A 218 11.42 10.85 -6.09
N LEU A 219 11.09 9.57 -5.92
CA LEU A 219 10.88 9.00 -4.60
C LEU A 219 12.22 8.54 -4.04
N ARG A 220 12.71 9.24 -3.02
CA ARG A 220 13.90 8.85 -2.27
C ARG A 220 13.51 8.01 -1.07
N ILE A 221 14.15 6.86 -0.90
CA ILE A 221 14.02 6.00 0.28
C ILE A 221 15.39 5.89 0.94
N PHE A 222 15.49 6.21 2.23
CA PHE A 222 16.76 6.30 2.93
C PHE A 222 16.71 5.72 4.34
N GLU A 223 17.87 5.35 4.86
CA GLU A 223 18.02 4.86 6.22
C GLU A 223 17.92 6.02 7.23
N LYS A 224 17.04 5.90 8.23
CA LYS A 224 16.85 6.93 9.27
C LYS A 224 18.13 7.24 10.06
N SER A 225 18.89 6.21 10.40
CA SER A 225 20.16 6.34 11.14
C SER A 225 21.28 6.95 10.30
N ASN A 226 21.19 6.85 8.96
CA ASN A 226 22.19 7.36 8.05
C ASN A 226 21.54 7.78 6.71
N PRO A 227 20.99 8.99 6.60
CA PRO A 227 20.29 9.44 5.39
C PRO A 227 21.17 9.49 4.13
N ALA A 228 22.50 9.40 4.25
CA ALA A 228 23.40 9.26 3.10
C ALA A 228 23.30 7.87 2.43
N ASN A 229 22.75 6.87 3.14
CA ASN A 229 22.37 5.57 2.59
C ASN A 229 20.95 5.67 2.05
N TYR A 230 20.83 5.80 0.74
CA TYR A 230 19.54 5.95 0.07
C TYR A 230 19.51 5.29 -1.30
N THR A 231 18.30 5.14 -1.81
CA THR A 231 17.99 4.79 -3.19
C THR A 231 16.92 5.75 -3.72
N GLU A 232 16.91 5.98 -5.04
CA GLU A 232 16.03 6.95 -5.70
C GLU A 232 15.28 6.31 -6.86
N PHE A 233 13.96 6.41 -6.84
CA PHE A 233 13.10 5.92 -7.91
C PHE A 233 12.59 7.11 -8.73
N GLN A 234 12.92 7.12 -10.01
CA GLN A 234 12.40 8.11 -10.95
C GLN A 234 10.95 7.75 -11.30
N ILE A 235 10.07 8.74 -11.27
CA ILE A 235 8.64 8.57 -11.50
C ILE A 235 8.23 9.52 -12.62
N SER A 236 7.74 8.94 -13.71
CA SER A 236 6.92 9.63 -14.70
C SER A 236 5.49 9.17 -14.51
N PHE A 237 4.61 10.03 -13.98
CA PHE A 237 3.26 9.63 -13.59
C PHE A 237 2.40 9.18 -14.79
N GLU A 238 2.66 9.73 -15.98
CA GLU A 238 1.97 9.33 -17.21
C GLU A 238 2.20 7.86 -17.60
N ASP A 239 3.31 7.26 -17.19
CA ASP A 239 3.65 5.86 -17.50
C ASP A 239 2.69 4.86 -16.82
N TYR A 240 1.97 5.30 -15.79
CA TYR A 240 1.10 4.46 -14.95
C TYR A 240 -0.39 4.71 -15.19
N VAL A 241 -0.75 5.44 -16.25
CA VAL A 241 -2.15 5.66 -16.63
C VAL A 241 -2.66 4.47 -17.44
N LYS A 242 -3.83 3.94 -17.06
CA LYS A 242 -4.48 2.79 -17.74
C LYS A 242 -5.90 3.13 -18.18
#